data_AF-A0A6P0RA98-F1
#
_entry.id   AF-A0A6P0RA98-F1
#
_cell.length_a   1.000
_cell.length_b   1.000
_cell.length_c   1.000
_cell.angle_alpha   90.00
_cell.angle_beta   90.00
_cell.angle_gamma   90.00
#
_symmetry.space_group_name_H-M   'P 1'
#
loop_
_entity.id
_entity.type
_entity.pdbx_description
1 polymer ?
#
loop_
_entity_poly.entity_id
_entity_poly.type
_entity_poly.pdbx_seq_one_letter_code
_entity_poly.pdbx_strand_id
1 'polypeptide(L)'
;MPYSLYWLIQYQDKSCYNFLQFFSYGKVKEAIAFYQEAEKIDPYQISPGSWDILCWYGSLYKQAADVMFACEKGVALAPKDGSIFDSRGLARALTGDIKGAIPDFQVFVEWTSNKQNKVQRQEWIKALQAGKNPFTDELLKELRD
;
A
#
# COMPACT_ATOMS: atom_id res chain seq x y z
N MET A 1 -1.75 -33.80 -21.07
CA MET A 1 -2.58 -32.63 -20.76
C MET A 1 -1.65 -31.43 -20.69
N PRO A 2 -1.93 -30.32 -21.41
CA PRO A 2 -0.96 -29.23 -21.51
C PRO A 2 -0.84 -28.52 -20.16
N TYR A 3 0.37 -28.09 -19.83
CA TYR A 3 0.75 -27.48 -18.55
C TYR A 3 -0.10 -26.24 -18.16
N SER A 4 -0.88 -25.65 -19.06
CA SER A 4 -1.65 -24.42 -18.83
C SER A 4 -2.81 -24.55 -17.84
N LEU A 5 -3.46 -25.73 -17.74
CA LEU A 5 -4.59 -25.90 -16.82
C LEU A 5 -4.17 -26.17 -15.36
N TYR A 6 -2.96 -26.68 -15.14
CA TYR A 6 -2.45 -26.92 -13.77
C TYR A 6 -2.04 -25.61 -13.07
N TRP A 7 -1.67 -24.60 -13.86
CA TRP A 7 -1.37 -23.24 -13.36
C TRP A 7 -2.61 -22.49 -12.90
N LEU A 8 -3.75 -22.67 -13.58
CA LEU A 8 -5.00 -21.93 -13.27
C LEU A 8 -5.64 -22.36 -11.95
N ILE A 9 -5.51 -23.64 -11.54
CA ILE A 9 -6.14 -24.17 -10.32
C ILE A 9 -5.33 -23.80 -9.06
N GLN A 10 -4.00 -23.64 -9.16
CA GLN A 10 -3.20 -23.15 -8.02
C GLN A 10 -3.17 -21.62 -7.91
N TYR A 11 -3.60 -20.87 -8.92
CA TYR A 11 -3.52 -19.41 -8.94
C TYR A 11 -4.64 -18.71 -8.15
N GLN A 12 -5.81 -19.34 -8.03
CA GLN A 12 -6.98 -18.71 -7.41
C GLN A 12 -6.88 -18.54 -5.88
N ASP A 13 -5.99 -19.28 -5.21
CA ASP A 13 -5.81 -19.24 -3.75
C ASP A 13 -4.43 -18.70 -3.31
N LYS A 14 -3.45 -18.66 -4.23
CA LYS A 14 -2.03 -18.36 -3.89
C LYS A 14 -1.60 -16.92 -4.08
N SER A 15 -2.44 -16.07 -4.67
CA SER A 15 -2.11 -14.65 -4.79
C SER A 15 -1.92 -14.09 -3.39
N CYS A 16 -2.97 -14.09 -2.56
CA CYS A 16 -2.96 -13.52 -1.20
C CYS A 16 -1.90 -14.08 -0.24
N TYR A 17 -1.64 -15.39 -0.26
CA TYR A 17 -0.77 -16.05 0.73
C TYR A 17 0.74 -15.87 0.50
N ASN A 18 1.20 -15.72 -0.75
CA ASN A 18 2.63 -15.49 -1.03
C ASN A 18 3.03 -14.01 -0.91
N PHE A 19 2.07 -13.06 -0.87
CA PHE A 19 2.38 -11.62 -0.87
C PHE A 19 3.06 -11.15 0.41
N LEU A 20 2.54 -11.53 1.58
CA LEU A 20 3.16 -11.18 2.88
C LEU A 20 4.58 -11.76 3.00
N GLN A 21 4.86 -12.87 2.31
CA GLN A 21 6.19 -13.48 2.28
C GLN A 21 7.22 -12.61 1.54
N PHE A 22 6.85 -11.88 0.48
CA PHE A 22 7.80 -10.96 -0.15
C PHE A 22 8.17 -9.80 0.78
N PHE A 23 7.20 -9.29 1.51
CA PHE A 23 7.41 -8.17 2.41
C PHE A 23 8.09 -8.58 3.72
N SER A 24 7.91 -9.79 4.25
CA SER A 24 8.66 -10.26 5.43
C SER A 24 10.19 -10.32 5.20
N TYR A 25 10.64 -10.30 3.94
CA TYR A 25 12.05 -10.23 3.55
C TYR A 25 12.47 -8.90 2.91
N GLY A 26 11.60 -7.87 2.89
CA GLY A 26 11.89 -6.58 2.25
C GLY A 26 12.05 -6.63 0.71
N LYS A 27 11.56 -7.69 0.07
CA LYS A 27 11.67 -7.98 -1.37
C LYS A 27 10.61 -7.24 -2.19
N VAL A 28 10.54 -5.93 -2.03
CA VAL A 28 9.52 -5.10 -2.69
C VAL A 28 9.66 -5.14 -4.21
N LYS A 29 10.88 -5.17 -4.75
CA LYS A 29 11.11 -5.22 -6.21
C LYS A 29 10.55 -6.50 -6.83
N GLU A 30 10.73 -7.63 -6.16
CA GLU A 30 10.18 -8.91 -6.57
C GLU A 30 8.65 -8.90 -6.46
N ALA A 31 8.09 -8.28 -5.42
CA ALA A 31 6.64 -8.07 -5.32
C ALA A 31 6.11 -7.22 -6.49
N ILE A 32 6.76 -6.09 -6.82
CA ILE A 32 6.39 -5.25 -7.96
C ILE A 32 6.40 -6.07 -9.26
N ALA A 33 7.47 -6.82 -9.52
CA ALA A 33 7.58 -7.65 -10.72
C ALA A 33 6.47 -8.71 -10.79
N PHE A 34 6.13 -9.33 -9.66
CA PHE A 34 5.03 -10.27 -9.58
C PHE A 34 3.69 -9.62 -9.92
N TYR A 35 3.39 -8.45 -9.33
CA TYR A 35 2.14 -7.72 -9.59
C TYR A 35 2.03 -7.29 -11.06
N GLN A 36 3.13 -6.84 -11.66
CA GLN A 36 3.17 -6.47 -13.07
C GLN A 36 2.93 -7.68 -13.99
N GLU A 37 3.43 -8.87 -13.62
CA GLU A 37 3.17 -10.07 -14.41
C GLU A 37 1.73 -10.58 -14.24
N ALA A 38 1.22 -10.57 -13.01
CA ALA A 38 -0.17 -10.92 -12.72
C ALA A 38 -1.14 -10.02 -13.50
N GLU A 39 -0.85 -8.71 -13.58
CA GLU A 39 -1.67 -7.75 -14.30
C GLU A 39 -1.73 -8.02 -15.81
N LYS A 40 -0.63 -8.50 -16.42
CA LYS A 40 -0.62 -8.88 -17.85
C LYS A 40 -1.49 -10.09 -18.14
N ILE A 41 -1.60 -11.01 -17.18
CA ILE A 41 -2.36 -12.25 -17.33
C ILE A 41 -3.85 -11.95 -17.19
N ASP A 42 -4.24 -11.31 -16.09
CA ASP A 42 -5.62 -10.90 -15.86
C ASP A 42 -5.67 -9.66 -14.94
N PRO A 43 -5.84 -8.45 -15.49
CA PRO A 43 -5.83 -7.23 -14.70
C PRO A 43 -7.04 -7.12 -13.75
N TYR A 44 -8.13 -7.85 -14.01
CA TYR A 44 -9.35 -7.79 -13.20
C TYR A 44 -9.26 -8.66 -11.93
N GLN A 45 -8.25 -9.51 -11.82
CA GLN A 45 -8.04 -10.36 -10.64
C GLN A 45 -7.31 -9.64 -9.50
N ILE A 46 -6.62 -8.53 -9.79
CA ILE A 46 -5.89 -7.81 -8.76
C ILE A 46 -6.86 -6.90 -8.02
N SER A 47 -7.22 -7.32 -6.81
CA SER A 47 -8.15 -6.58 -5.97
C SER A 47 -7.56 -5.22 -5.54
N PRO A 48 -8.41 -4.23 -5.21
CA PRO A 48 -7.97 -2.97 -4.62
C PRO A 48 -7.10 -3.19 -3.37
N GLY A 49 -7.45 -4.18 -2.54
CA GLY A 49 -6.68 -4.51 -1.33
C GLY A 49 -5.30 -5.09 -1.64
N SER A 50 -5.12 -5.80 -2.76
CA SER A 50 -3.80 -6.25 -3.21
C SER A 50 -2.92 -5.06 -3.60
N TRP A 51 -3.48 -4.11 -4.35
CA TRP A 51 -2.78 -2.86 -4.66
C TRP A 51 -2.44 -2.04 -3.41
N ASP A 52 -3.36 -1.99 -2.43
CA ASP A 52 -3.15 -1.35 -1.13
C ASP A 52 -1.98 -1.99 -0.37
N ILE A 53 -1.92 -3.33 -0.29
CA ILE A 53 -0.82 -4.07 0.34
C ILE A 53 0.52 -3.71 -0.29
N LEU A 54 0.61 -3.69 -1.63
CA LEU A 54 1.85 -3.31 -2.32
C LEU A 54 2.24 -1.85 -2.03
N CYS A 55 1.26 -0.95 -2.03
CA CYS A 55 1.46 0.46 -1.68
C CYS A 55 1.98 0.63 -0.25
N TRP A 56 1.29 0.04 0.74
CA TRP A 56 1.61 0.14 2.16
C TRP A 56 3.00 -0.42 2.45
N TYR A 57 3.23 -1.68 2.15
CA TYR A 57 4.49 -2.31 2.50
C TYR A 57 5.65 -1.81 1.66
N GLY A 58 5.45 -1.51 0.37
CA GLY A 58 6.50 -0.86 -0.43
C GLY A 58 6.94 0.46 0.19
N SER A 59 6.00 1.24 0.71
CA SER A 59 6.28 2.49 1.43
C SER A 59 7.03 2.25 2.75
N LEU A 60 6.57 1.30 3.56
CA LEU A 60 7.23 0.95 4.82
C LEU A 60 8.67 0.44 4.62
N TYR A 61 8.94 -0.26 3.52
CA TYR A 61 10.28 -0.71 3.10
C TYR A 61 11.06 0.35 2.30
N LYS A 62 10.70 1.63 2.45
CA LYS A 62 11.39 2.79 1.87
C LYS A 62 11.47 2.80 0.34
N GLN A 63 10.51 2.14 -0.31
CA GLN A 63 10.37 2.06 -1.77
C GLN A 63 9.06 2.73 -2.22
N ALA A 64 8.61 3.75 -1.48
CA ALA A 64 7.37 4.49 -1.76
C ALA A 64 7.29 5.03 -3.20
N ALA A 65 8.41 5.51 -3.76
CA ALA A 65 8.48 5.98 -5.14
C ALA A 65 8.19 4.86 -6.15
N ASP A 66 8.69 3.65 -5.88
CA ASP A 66 8.57 2.50 -6.78
C ASP A 66 7.15 1.92 -6.77
N VAL A 67 6.37 2.13 -5.70
CA VAL A 67 5.01 1.58 -5.55
C VAL A 67 3.89 2.60 -5.70
N MET A 68 4.19 3.86 -6.06
CA MET A 68 3.15 4.90 -6.21
C MET A 68 2.07 4.48 -7.22
N PHE A 69 2.44 3.78 -8.28
CA PHE A 69 1.49 3.26 -9.28
C PHE A 69 0.45 2.30 -8.65
N ALA A 70 0.84 1.52 -7.64
CA ALA A 70 -0.06 0.61 -6.93
C ALA A 70 -1.04 1.41 -6.06
N CYS A 71 -0.54 2.44 -5.36
CA CYS A 71 -1.37 3.34 -4.57
C CYS A 71 -2.47 4.01 -5.42
N GLU A 72 -2.10 4.50 -6.61
CA GLU A 72 -3.03 5.16 -7.53
C GLU A 72 -4.08 4.19 -8.08
N LYS A 73 -3.68 2.97 -8.46
CA LYS A 73 -4.61 1.92 -8.91
C LYS A 73 -5.58 1.51 -7.82
N GLY A 74 -5.10 1.32 -6.59
CA GLY A 74 -5.96 0.98 -5.44
C GLY A 74 -7.05 2.03 -5.25
N VAL A 75 -6.69 3.32 -5.22
CA VAL A 75 -7.66 4.42 -5.05
C VAL A 75 -8.63 4.50 -6.23
N ALA A 76 -8.17 4.27 -7.46
CA ALA A 76 -9.04 4.26 -8.65
C ALA A 76 -10.09 3.14 -8.59
N LEU A 77 -9.72 1.96 -8.09
CA LEU A 77 -10.60 0.81 -8.02
C LEU A 77 -11.55 0.83 -6.81
N ALA A 78 -11.12 1.43 -5.68
CA ALA A 78 -11.93 1.54 -4.48
C ALA A 78 -11.88 2.97 -3.89
N PRO A 79 -12.53 3.96 -4.54
CA PRO A 79 -12.45 5.38 -4.16
C PRO A 79 -13.18 5.71 -2.84
N LYS A 80 -13.78 4.72 -2.18
CA LYS A 80 -14.47 4.86 -0.88
C LYS A 80 -13.78 4.10 0.25
N ASP A 81 -12.67 3.41 -0.05
CA ASP A 81 -11.92 2.66 0.94
C ASP A 81 -10.81 3.54 1.52
N GLY A 82 -11.03 4.02 2.74
CA GLY A 82 -10.09 4.92 3.41
C GLY A 82 -8.72 4.30 3.69
N SER A 83 -8.60 2.96 3.79
CA SER A 83 -7.29 2.33 4.03
C SER A 83 -6.31 2.62 2.89
N ILE A 84 -6.81 2.66 1.66
CA ILE A 84 -5.98 2.88 0.49
C ILE A 84 -5.52 4.34 0.40
N PHE A 85 -6.37 5.27 0.85
CA PHE A 85 -5.95 6.66 1.00
C PHE A 85 -4.87 6.80 2.07
N ASP A 86 -4.97 6.07 3.18
CA ASP A 86 -3.93 6.06 4.21
C ASP A 86 -2.56 5.60 3.67
N SER A 87 -2.56 4.49 2.92
CA SER A 87 -1.34 3.97 2.29
C SER A 87 -0.76 4.94 1.26
N ARG A 88 -1.61 5.51 0.40
CA ARG A 88 -1.16 6.52 -0.57
C ARG A 88 -0.65 7.79 0.14
N GLY A 89 -1.29 8.20 1.22
CA GLY A 89 -0.88 9.33 2.05
C GLY A 89 0.53 9.14 2.61
N LEU A 90 0.81 7.95 3.15
CA LEU A 90 2.15 7.58 3.59
C LEU A 90 3.16 7.61 2.44
N ALA A 91 2.84 6.97 1.31
CA ALA A 91 3.71 6.94 0.14
C ALA A 91 4.04 8.34 -0.38
N ARG A 92 3.03 9.22 -0.47
CA ARG A 92 3.18 10.62 -0.89
C ARG A 92 4.05 11.41 0.07
N ALA A 93 3.85 11.24 1.38
CA ALA A 93 4.65 11.96 2.36
C ALA A 93 6.13 11.54 2.30
N LEU A 94 6.40 10.25 2.17
CA LEU A 94 7.76 9.70 2.03
C LEU A 94 8.46 10.12 0.74
N THR A 95 7.70 10.43 -0.31
CA THR A 95 8.20 10.93 -1.60
C THR A 95 8.22 12.46 -1.71
N GLY A 96 7.85 13.16 -0.63
CA GLY A 96 7.87 14.62 -0.55
C GLY A 96 6.62 15.33 -1.06
N ASP A 97 5.60 14.60 -1.53
CA ASP A 97 4.28 15.16 -1.86
C ASP A 97 3.45 15.38 -0.58
N ILE A 98 3.91 16.31 0.25
CA ILE A 98 3.23 16.65 1.51
C ILE A 98 1.84 17.23 1.26
N LYS A 99 1.68 17.99 0.17
CA LYS A 99 0.41 18.61 -0.22
C LYS A 99 -0.65 17.57 -0.57
N GLY A 100 -0.26 16.48 -1.24
CA GLY A 100 -1.14 15.35 -1.54
C GLY A 100 -1.34 14.39 -0.37
N ALA A 101 -0.35 14.25 0.52
CA ALA A 101 -0.43 13.32 1.67
C ALA A 101 -1.45 13.75 2.73
N ILE A 102 -1.50 15.04 3.06
CA ILE A 102 -2.41 15.57 4.10
C ILE A 102 -3.90 15.24 3.80
N PRO A 103 -4.46 15.54 2.61
CA PRO A 103 -5.86 15.23 2.32
C PRO A 103 -6.13 13.71 2.31
N ASP A 104 -5.16 12.90 1.90
CA ASP A 104 -5.28 11.44 1.96
C ASP A 104 -5.43 10.92 3.40
N PHE A 105 -4.61 11.42 4.32
CA PHE A 105 -4.76 11.10 5.74
C PHE A 105 -6.07 11.63 6.35
N GLN A 106 -6.57 12.78 5.88
CA GLN A 106 -7.87 13.31 6.32
C GLN A 106 -9.01 12.36 5.93
N VAL A 107 -9.02 11.86 4.69
CA VAL A 107 -10.00 10.85 4.24
C VAL A 107 -9.96 9.61 5.15
N PHE A 108 -8.77 9.11 5.48
CA PHE A 108 -8.66 7.95 6.36
C PHE A 108 -9.18 8.23 7.78
N VAL A 109 -8.87 9.40 8.36
CA VAL A 109 -9.34 9.81 9.70
C VAL A 109 -10.87 9.88 9.75
N GLU A 110 -11.52 10.32 8.68
CA GLU A 110 -12.98 10.35 8.56
C GLU A 110 -13.56 8.94 8.40
N TRP A 111 -12.91 8.10 7.60
CA TRP A 111 -13.37 6.75 7.26
C TRP A 111 -13.25 5.74 8.41
N THR A 112 -12.13 5.72 9.12
CA THR A 112 -11.90 4.72 10.17
C THR A 112 -12.75 5.00 11.42
N SER A 113 -13.08 3.97 12.20
CA SER A 113 -13.65 4.11 13.54
C SER A 113 -12.63 3.89 14.66
N ASN A 114 -11.42 3.42 14.31
CA ASN A 114 -10.35 3.13 15.25
C ASN A 114 -9.78 4.44 15.82
N LYS A 115 -9.93 4.65 17.13
CA LYS A 115 -9.54 5.90 17.80
C LYS A 115 -8.03 6.12 17.77
N GLN A 116 -7.24 5.07 17.96
CA GLN A 116 -5.77 5.14 17.96
C GLN A 116 -5.26 5.53 16.58
N ASN A 117 -5.78 4.92 15.52
CA ASN A 117 -5.42 5.25 14.14
C ASN A 117 -5.77 6.71 13.81
N LYS A 118 -6.94 7.20 14.26
CA LYS A 118 -7.31 8.62 14.09
C LYS A 118 -6.30 9.55 14.76
N VAL A 119 -5.97 9.29 16.02
CA VAL A 119 -5.02 10.12 16.78
C VAL A 119 -3.67 10.13 16.07
N GLN A 120 -3.15 8.96 15.70
CA GLN A 120 -1.86 8.85 15.03
C GLN A 120 -1.83 9.59 13.68
N ARG A 121 -2.84 9.42 12.82
CA ARG A 121 -2.87 10.15 11.52
C ARG A 121 -3.10 11.65 11.71
N GLN A 122 -3.84 12.07 12.73
CA GLN A 122 -3.96 13.49 13.08
C GLN A 122 -2.63 14.08 13.56
N GLU A 123 -1.81 13.33 14.28
CA GLU A 123 -0.45 13.73 14.65
C GLU A 123 0.45 13.85 13.42
N TRP A 124 0.37 12.89 12.49
CA TRP A 124 1.10 12.97 11.22
C TRP A 124 0.70 14.20 10.41
N ILE A 125 -0.60 14.47 10.27
CA ILE A 125 -1.10 15.68 9.60
C ILE A 125 -0.53 16.94 10.24
N LYS A 126 -0.58 17.07 11.58
CA LYS A 126 -0.04 18.24 12.30
C LYS A 126 1.47 18.40 12.08
N ALA A 127 2.23 17.30 12.12
CA ALA A 127 3.67 17.33 11.88
C ALA A 127 3.98 17.80 10.46
N LEU A 128 3.30 17.23 9.47
CA LEU A 128 3.46 17.57 8.06
C LEU A 128 3.08 19.04 7.76
N GLN A 129 1.99 19.54 8.35
CA GLN A 129 1.60 20.95 8.26
C GLN A 129 2.66 21.90 8.86
N ALA A 130 3.38 21.46 9.89
CA ALA A 130 4.49 22.19 10.48
C ALA A 130 5.81 22.03 9.70
N GLY A 131 5.80 21.37 8.54
CA GLY A 131 7.00 21.09 7.76
C GLY A 131 7.94 20.05 8.38
N LYS A 132 7.44 19.27 9.36
CA LYS A 132 8.19 18.21 10.02
C LYS A 132 7.86 16.87 9.39
N ASN A 133 8.86 16.01 9.24
CA ASN A 133 8.66 14.63 8.81
C ASN A 133 8.51 13.71 10.04
N PRO A 134 7.33 13.12 10.30
CA PRO A 134 7.13 12.20 11.42
C PRO A 134 7.60 10.76 11.14
N PHE A 135 7.95 10.43 9.88
CA PHE A 135 8.22 9.07 9.43
C PHE A 135 9.68 8.66 9.66
N THR A 136 10.01 8.32 10.91
CA THR A 136 11.34 7.78 11.26
C THR A 136 11.46 6.30 10.90
N ASP A 137 12.68 5.78 10.85
CA ASP A 137 12.95 4.37 10.58
C ASP A 137 12.31 3.45 11.63
N GLU A 138 12.27 3.90 12.88
CA GLU A 138 11.62 3.21 14.00
C GLU A 138 10.11 3.14 13.78
N LEU A 139 9.47 4.27 13.42
CA LEU A 139 8.04 4.29 13.14
C LEU A 139 7.70 3.40 11.93
N LEU A 140 8.47 3.49 10.85
CA LEU A 140 8.27 2.63 9.68
C LEU A 140 8.48 1.15 9.99
N LYS A 141 9.25 0.81 11.02
CA LYS A 141 9.42 -0.56 11.49
C LYS A 141 8.24 -1.01 12.35
N GLU A 142 7.80 -0.18 13.30
CA GLU A 142 6.63 -0.44 14.15
C GLU A 142 5.38 -0.72 13.31
N LEU A 143 5.19 0.02 12.22
CA LEU A 143 4.06 -0.14 11.31
C LEU A 143 4.08 -1.44 10.47
N ARG A 144 5.14 -2.24 10.53
CA ARG A 144 5.25 -3.55 9.84
C ARG A 144 4.80 -4.73 10.71
N ASP A 145 4.77 -4.54 12.02
CA ASP A 145 4.51 -5.58 13.03
C ASP A 145 3.00 -5.66 13.36
#